data_AF-A0A258BQQ0-F1
#
_entry.id   AF-A0A258BQQ0-F1
#
_cell.length_a   1.000
_cell.length_b   1.000
_cell.length_c   1.000
_cell.angle_alpha   90.00
_cell.angle_beta   90.00
_cell.angle_gamma   90.00
#
_symmetry.space_group_name_H-M   'P 1'
#
loop_
_entity.id
_entity.type
_entity.pdbx_description
1 polymer ?
#
loop_
_entity_poly.entity_id
_entity_poly.type
_entity_poly.pdbx_seq_one_letter_code
_entity_poly.pdbx_strand_id
1 'polypeptide(L)'
;MASRASAKRNSDWRIMLKRGLVRAAKLLGALALGIFVVFLALALLSYHASDPSMNTVAGTPPRNMMGIAGSYAADFLTAKAIARALIAALEQPATVAGISFAPAFLDAERGPDTEDLGGGARVERVSLDFFIWFSPAA
;
A
#
# COMPACT_ATOMS: atom_id res chain seq x y z
N MET A 1 29.43 -57.85 11.34
CA MET A 1 28.26 -56.99 11.03
C MET A 1 28.77 -55.63 10.56
N ALA A 2 28.76 -55.36 9.26
CA ALA A 2 29.30 -54.12 8.67
C ALA A 2 28.28 -52.97 8.74
N SER A 3 28.73 -51.79 9.18
CA SER A 3 27.87 -50.63 9.45
C SER A 3 27.29 -50.01 8.16
N ARG A 4 25.98 -49.75 8.15
CA ARG A 4 25.28 -48.96 7.12
C ARG A 4 25.00 -47.52 7.61
N ALA A 5 25.98 -46.87 8.25
CA ALA A 5 25.78 -45.57 8.89
C ALA A 5 26.23 -44.34 8.07
N SER A 6 26.54 -44.50 6.78
CA SER A 6 27.09 -43.41 5.95
C SER A 6 26.02 -42.62 5.16
N ALA A 7 24.90 -43.22 4.77
CA ALA A 7 23.90 -42.57 3.91
C ALA A 7 23.04 -41.51 4.61
N LYS A 8 22.83 -41.60 5.94
CA LYS A 8 21.93 -40.71 6.70
C LYS A 8 22.53 -39.34 7.03
N ARG A 9 23.87 -39.23 7.07
CA ARG A 9 24.58 -38.02 7.53
C ARG A 9 24.57 -36.88 6.50
N ASN A 10 24.43 -37.21 5.21
CA ASN A 10 24.42 -36.24 4.11
C ASN A 10 23.06 -35.52 3.92
N SER A 11 21.95 -36.09 4.38
CA SER A 11 20.64 -35.42 4.35
C SER A 11 20.48 -34.42 5.50
N ASP A 12 21.08 -34.71 6.66
CA ASP A 12 20.84 -33.97 7.90
C ASP A 12 21.45 -32.56 7.87
N TRP A 13 22.67 -32.39 7.33
CA TRP A 13 23.29 -31.06 7.23
C TRP A 13 22.53 -30.12 6.28
N ARG A 14 21.97 -30.64 5.18
CA ARG A 14 21.14 -29.86 4.25
C ARG A 14 19.85 -29.39 4.91
N ILE A 15 19.22 -30.25 5.71
CA ILE A 15 18.01 -29.89 6.46
C ILE A 15 18.33 -28.85 7.54
N MET A 16 19.44 -29.01 8.26
CA MET A 16 19.88 -28.04 9.26
C MET A 16 20.22 -26.68 8.64
N LEU A 17 20.92 -26.66 7.50
CA LEU A 17 21.19 -25.42 6.76
C LEU A 17 19.92 -24.74 6.25
N LYS A 18 18.98 -25.49 5.65
CA LYS A 18 17.70 -24.93 5.18
C LYS A 18 16.92 -24.27 6.32
N ARG A 19 16.86 -24.92 7.49
CA ARG A 19 16.19 -24.36 8.68
C ARG A 19 16.88 -23.09 9.18
N GLY A 20 18.22 -23.08 9.19
CA GLY A 20 19.01 -21.90 9.53
C GLY A 20 18.77 -20.74 8.56
N LEU A 21 18.80 -21.01 7.26
CA LEU A 21 18.55 -20.03 6.20
C LEU A 21 17.14 -19.44 6.29
N VAL A 22 16.11 -20.27 6.49
CA VAL A 22 14.74 -19.80 6.67
C VAL A 22 14.61 -18.90 7.90
N ARG A 23 15.26 -19.26 9.02
CA ARG A 23 15.25 -18.43 10.23
C ARG A 23 15.96 -17.09 10.02
N ALA A 24 17.13 -17.10 9.38
CA ALA A 24 17.87 -15.89 9.05
C ALA A 24 17.10 -15.00 8.08
N ALA A 25 16.50 -15.57 7.04
CA ALA A 25 15.66 -14.86 6.09
C ALA A 25 14.43 -14.22 6.76
N LYS A 26 13.79 -14.91 7.70
CA LYS A 26 12.70 -14.33 8.50
C LYS A 26 13.16 -13.14 9.33
N LEU A 27 14.32 -13.23 9.99
CA LEU A 27 14.85 -12.15 10.82
C LEU A 27 15.29 -10.95 9.99
N LEU A 28 16.01 -11.19 8.89
CA LEU A 28 16.41 -10.14 7.95
C LEU A 28 15.20 -9.50 7.29
N GLY A 29 14.21 -10.29 6.89
CA GLY A 29 12.95 -9.80 6.33
C GLY A 29 12.18 -8.93 7.32
N ALA A 30 12.08 -9.36 8.59
CA ALA A 30 11.44 -8.56 9.64
C ALA A 30 12.17 -7.24 9.91
N LEU A 31 13.51 -7.27 9.96
CA LEU A 31 14.31 -6.06 10.13
C LEU A 31 14.16 -5.11 8.94
N ALA A 32 14.26 -5.63 7.72
CA ALA A 32 14.09 -4.84 6.50
C ALA A 32 12.68 -4.22 6.45
N LEU A 33 11.64 -4.97 6.81
CA LEU A 33 10.27 -4.47 6.91
C LEU A 33 10.16 -3.37 7.97
N GLY A 34 10.79 -3.54 9.14
CA GLY A 34 10.82 -2.53 10.18
C GLY A 34 11.47 -1.22 9.72
N ILE A 35 12.63 -1.30 9.07
CA ILE A 35 13.31 -0.15 8.47
C ILE A 35 12.43 0.51 7.41
N PHE A 36 11.76 -0.29 6.58
CA PHE A 36 10.85 0.23 5.55
C PHE A 36 9.65 0.96 6.16
N VAL A 37 9.07 0.46 7.25
CA VAL A 37 7.99 1.17 7.97
C VAL A 37 8.49 2.49 8.53
N VAL A 38 9.70 2.52 9.13
CA VAL A 38 10.30 3.78 9.63
C VAL A 38 10.54 4.76 8.49
N PHE A 39 11.04 4.30 7.34
CA PHE A 39 11.17 5.10 6.12
C PHE A 39 9.82 5.74 5.74
N LEU A 40 8.74 4.96 5.67
CA LEU A 40 7.42 5.46 5.30
C LEU A 40 6.86 6.45 6.33
N ALA A 41 7.08 6.18 7.62
CA ALA A 41 6.64 7.08 8.70
C ALA A 41 7.34 8.45 8.61
N LEU A 42 8.66 8.47 8.41
CA LEU A 42 9.41 9.71 8.23
C LEU A 42 9.02 10.43 6.94
N ALA A 43 8.76 9.69 5.86
CA ALA A 43 8.26 10.25 4.61
C ALA A 43 6.91 10.95 4.82
N LEU A 44 5.97 10.34 5.54
CA LEU A 44 4.67 10.94 5.86
C LEU A 44 4.78 12.15 6.80
N LEU A 45 5.59 12.05 7.86
CA LEU A 45 5.79 13.15 8.82
C LEU A 45 6.42 14.38 8.17
N SER A 46 7.16 14.20 7.08
CA SER A 46 7.79 15.29 6.32
C SER A 46 7.10 15.58 4.98
N TYR A 47 5.82 15.21 4.83
CA TYR A 47 5.03 15.47 3.62
C TYR A 47 4.84 16.97 3.35
N HIS A 48 5.03 17.38 2.10
CA HIS A 48 4.74 18.72 1.61
C HIS A 48 4.02 18.62 0.26
N ALA A 49 2.87 19.29 0.12
CA ALA A 49 2.07 19.24 -1.11
C ALA A 49 2.79 19.83 -2.34
N SER A 50 3.76 20.71 -2.13
CA SER A 50 4.57 21.33 -3.19
C SER A 50 5.78 20.49 -3.63
N ASP A 51 6.05 19.35 -2.98
CA ASP A 51 7.20 18.51 -3.35
C ASP A 51 6.94 17.78 -4.68
N PRO A 52 7.98 17.52 -5.50
CA PRO A 52 7.85 16.69 -6.70
C PRO A 52 7.25 15.32 -6.33
N SER A 53 6.10 15.00 -6.93
CA SER A 53 5.30 13.82 -6.58
C SER A 53 4.39 13.41 -7.75
N MET A 54 3.52 12.43 -7.52
CA MET A 54 2.58 11.93 -8.56
C MET A 54 1.57 13.00 -8.96
N ASN A 55 1.18 13.87 -8.01
CA ASN A 55 0.19 14.93 -8.24
C ASN A 55 0.81 16.32 -8.42
N THR A 56 2.13 16.48 -8.25
CA THR A 56 2.81 17.78 -8.31
C THR A 56 4.06 17.72 -9.17
N VAL A 57 4.03 18.48 -10.27
CA VAL A 57 5.22 18.77 -11.08
C VAL A 57 5.92 19.99 -10.48
N ALA A 58 6.98 19.77 -9.71
CA ALA A 58 7.79 20.82 -9.11
C ALA A 58 9.21 20.84 -9.68
N GLY A 59 9.73 22.04 -9.99
CA GLY A 59 11.10 22.24 -10.48
C GLY A 59 12.15 22.35 -9.37
N THR A 60 11.73 22.28 -8.10
CA THR A 60 12.59 22.40 -6.93
C THR A 60 12.88 21.03 -6.30
N PRO A 61 14.04 20.84 -5.64
CA PRO A 61 14.30 19.62 -4.90
C PRO A 61 13.23 19.33 -3.83
N PRO A 62 12.91 18.06 -3.54
CA PRO A 62 11.94 17.69 -2.52
C PRO A 62 12.41 18.12 -1.13
N ARG A 63 11.48 18.62 -0.31
CA ARG A 63 11.71 19.00 1.10
C ARG A 63 11.52 17.80 2.05
N ASN A 64 10.90 16.73 1.56
CA ASN A 64 10.78 15.45 2.27
C ASN A 64 12.14 14.93 2.78
N MET A 65 12.18 14.50 4.04
CA MET A 65 13.42 14.02 4.66
C MET A 65 13.98 12.77 3.99
N MET A 66 13.11 11.96 3.37
CA MET A 66 13.50 10.75 2.64
C MET A 66 13.72 11.01 1.14
N GLY A 67 13.81 12.30 0.74
CA GLY A 67 14.06 12.74 -0.63
C GLY A 67 12.91 12.44 -1.58
N ILE A 68 13.24 12.26 -2.86
CA ILE A 68 12.23 12.09 -3.93
C ILE A 68 11.43 10.79 -3.75
N ALA A 69 12.06 9.71 -3.31
CA ALA A 69 11.35 8.47 -3.03
C ALA A 69 10.34 8.65 -1.89
N GLY A 70 10.70 9.44 -0.87
CA GLY A 70 9.83 9.82 0.23
C GLY A 70 8.65 10.66 -0.20
N SER A 71 8.86 11.68 -1.04
CA SER A 71 7.77 12.56 -1.51
C SER A 71 6.73 11.78 -2.32
N TYR A 72 7.16 10.89 -3.22
CA TYR A 72 6.25 10.02 -3.98
C TYR A 72 5.52 9.01 -3.08
N ALA A 73 6.23 8.37 -2.14
CA ALA A 73 5.61 7.42 -1.22
C ALA A 73 4.58 8.09 -0.31
N ALA A 74 4.91 9.27 0.24
CA ALA A 74 4.02 10.02 1.11
C ALA A 74 2.78 10.53 0.37
N ASP A 75 2.92 11.00 -0.87
CA ASP A 75 1.80 11.45 -1.69
C ASP A 75 0.84 10.29 -2.01
N PHE A 76 1.38 9.13 -2.42
CA PHE A 76 0.60 7.93 -2.67
C PHE A 76 -0.13 7.43 -1.41
N LEU A 77 0.56 7.38 -0.27
CA LEU A 77 -0.05 6.97 1.00
C LEU A 77 -1.14 7.94 1.45
N THR A 78 -0.98 9.23 1.22
CA THR A 78 -2.00 10.25 1.51
C THR A 78 -3.23 10.03 0.62
N ALA A 79 -3.05 9.78 -0.67
CA ALA A 79 -4.15 9.44 -1.58
C ALA A 79 -4.91 8.17 -1.12
N LYS A 80 -4.18 7.13 -0.69
CA LYS A 80 -4.79 5.91 -0.13
C LYS A 80 -5.51 6.15 1.19
N ALA A 81 -5.00 7.02 2.06
CA ALA A 81 -5.66 7.39 3.31
C ALA A 81 -7.00 8.10 3.04
N ILE A 82 -7.03 9.01 2.06
CA ILE A 82 -8.26 9.68 1.62
C ILE A 82 -9.26 8.65 1.06
N ALA A 83 -8.83 7.75 0.17
CA ALA A 83 -9.67 6.68 -0.35
C ALA A 83 -10.27 5.82 0.78
N ARG A 84 -9.46 5.45 1.78
CA ARG A 84 -9.92 4.64 2.92
C ARG A 84 -10.92 5.41 3.78
N ALA A 85 -10.69 6.71 4.01
CA ALA A 85 -11.62 7.57 4.74
C ALA A 85 -12.96 7.72 4.00
N LEU A 86 -12.92 7.87 2.67
CA LEU A 86 -14.11 7.90 1.83
C LEU A 86 -14.90 6.60 1.91
N ILE A 87 -14.24 5.44 1.76
CA ILE A 87 -14.88 4.12 1.91
C ILE A 87 -15.56 4.01 3.28
N ALA A 88 -14.84 4.34 4.36
CA ALA A 88 -15.37 4.26 5.72
C ALA A 88 -16.58 5.19 5.96
N ALA A 89 -16.60 6.35 5.31
CA ALA A 89 -17.73 7.27 5.35
C ALA A 89 -18.93 6.74 4.56
N LEU A 90 -18.70 6.16 3.37
CA LEU A 90 -19.76 5.61 2.51
C LEU A 90 -20.35 4.29 3.05
N GLU A 91 -19.60 3.54 3.84
CA GLU A 91 -20.10 2.35 4.55
C GLU A 91 -21.16 2.69 5.62
N GLN A 92 -21.34 3.97 5.98
CA GLN A 92 -22.38 4.36 6.93
C GLN A 92 -23.75 4.46 6.25
N PRO A 93 -24.81 3.83 6.79
CA PRO A 93 -26.16 4.01 6.29
C PRO A 93 -26.63 5.45 6.50
N ALA A 94 -27.39 5.99 5.55
CA ALA A 94 -27.86 7.37 5.59
C ALA A 94 -29.29 7.48 5.07
N THR A 95 -30.05 8.46 5.57
CA THR A 95 -31.35 8.82 4.99
C THR A 95 -31.29 10.25 4.47
N VAL A 96 -31.56 10.45 3.19
CA VAL A 96 -31.55 11.77 2.54
C VAL A 96 -32.88 11.98 1.84
N ALA A 97 -33.57 13.08 2.16
CA ALA A 97 -34.87 13.44 1.58
C ALA A 97 -35.92 12.30 1.63
N GLY A 98 -35.94 11.52 2.71
CA GLY A 98 -36.88 10.39 2.88
C GLY A 98 -36.52 9.12 2.10
N ILE A 99 -35.31 9.04 1.52
CA ILE A 99 -34.76 7.82 0.92
C ILE A 99 -33.73 7.25 1.88
N SER A 100 -33.90 5.99 2.26
CA SER A 100 -32.95 5.26 3.10
C SER A 100 -31.95 4.53 2.23
N PHE A 101 -30.66 4.78 2.47
CA PHE A 101 -29.53 4.14 1.80
C PHE A 101 -28.90 3.13 2.75
N ALA A 102 -28.72 1.90 2.25
CA ALA A 102 -27.92 0.88 2.92
C ALA A 102 -26.43 1.27 2.87
N PRO A 103 -25.58 0.64 3.72
CA PRO A 103 -24.12 0.77 3.62
C PRO A 103 -23.64 0.61 2.18
N ALA A 104 -22.79 1.53 1.70
CA ALA A 104 -22.12 1.36 0.43
C ALA A 104 -21.04 0.27 0.55
N PHE A 105 -20.88 -0.52 -0.51
CA PHE A 105 -19.80 -1.50 -0.60
C PHE A 105 -18.85 -1.12 -1.73
N LEU A 106 -17.55 -1.19 -1.48
CA LEU A 106 -16.55 -1.10 -2.55
C LEU A 106 -16.66 -2.36 -3.41
N ASP A 107 -17.04 -2.20 -4.67
CA ASP A 107 -17.17 -3.30 -5.63
C ASP A 107 -15.83 -3.57 -6.33
N ALA A 108 -15.21 -2.50 -6.84
CA ALA A 108 -13.93 -2.60 -7.52
C ALA A 108 -13.03 -1.38 -7.25
N GLU A 109 -11.74 -1.66 -7.15
CA GLU A 109 -10.68 -0.67 -7.29
C GLU A 109 -9.96 -0.95 -8.62
N ARG A 110 -9.86 0.06 -9.49
CA ARG A 110 -9.25 -0.05 -10.82
C ARG A 110 -8.09 0.95 -10.97
N GLY A 111 -7.03 0.52 -11.65
CA GLY A 111 -5.80 1.29 -11.86
C GLY A 111 -4.58 0.71 -11.12
N PRO A 112 -3.46 1.45 -11.06
CA PRO A 112 -3.29 2.81 -11.56
C PRO A 112 -3.22 2.86 -13.10
N ASP A 113 -4.02 3.74 -13.69
CA ASP A 113 -3.98 4.04 -15.12
C ASP A 113 -3.30 5.39 -15.34
N THR A 114 -2.29 5.43 -16.21
CA THR A 114 -1.67 6.69 -16.64
C THR A 114 -2.57 7.39 -17.66
N GLU A 115 -3.03 8.59 -17.35
CA GLU A 115 -3.81 9.45 -18.23
C GLU A 115 -3.00 10.68 -18.65
N ASP A 116 -2.90 10.91 -19.97
CA ASP A 116 -2.27 12.11 -20.53
C ASP A 116 -3.33 13.22 -20.64
N LEU A 117 -3.14 14.31 -19.90
CA LEU A 117 -4.05 15.45 -19.88
C LEU A 117 -3.73 16.47 -21.00
N GLY A 118 -2.73 16.16 -21.84
CA GLY A 118 -2.21 17.08 -22.84
C GLY A 118 -1.18 18.07 -22.26
N GLY A 119 -0.42 18.72 -23.14
CA GLY A 119 0.60 19.69 -22.73
C GLY A 119 1.80 19.08 -21.98
N GLY A 120 1.99 17.76 -22.03
CA GLY A 120 3.05 17.04 -21.33
C GLY A 120 2.71 16.65 -19.89
N ALA A 121 1.50 16.93 -19.42
CA ALA A 121 1.04 16.55 -18.09
C ALA A 121 0.47 15.11 -18.10
N ARG A 122 1.00 14.25 -17.22
CA ARG A 122 0.48 12.90 -16.98
C ARG A 122 0.01 12.79 -15.55
N VAL A 123 -1.14 12.14 -15.36
CA VAL A 123 -1.68 11.83 -14.03
C VAL A 123 -1.88 10.33 -13.90
N GLU A 124 -1.67 9.82 -12.69
CA GLU A 124 -1.95 8.43 -12.34
C GLU A 124 -3.32 8.38 -11.66
N ARG A 125 -4.27 7.68 -12.27
CA ARG A 125 -5.65 7.61 -11.79
C ARG A 125 -5.94 6.26 -11.16
N VAL A 126 -6.57 6.30 -9.98
CA VAL A 126 -7.19 5.13 -9.35
C VAL A 126 -8.68 5.41 -9.22
N SER A 127 -9.50 4.51 -9.75
CA SER A 127 -10.96 4.60 -9.70
C SER A 127 -11.51 3.64 -8.65
N LEU A 128 -12.48 4.09 -7.87
CA LEU A 128 -13.19 3.29 -6.87
C LEU A 128 -14.67 3.24 -7.25
N ASP A 129 -15.17 2.04 -7.53
CA ASP A 129 -16.57 1.79 -7.88
C ASP A 129 -17.33 1.30 -6.64
N PHE A 130 -18.45 1.93 -6.33
CA PHE A 130 -19.28 1.62 -5.16
C PHE A 130 -20.68 1.19 -5.57
N PHE A 131 -21.24 0.21 -4.85
CA PHE A 131 -22.63 -0.18 -4.98
C PHE A 131 -23.43 0.28 -3.75
N ILE A 132 -24.55 0.97 -3.96
CA ILE A 132 -25.40 1.52 -2.91
C ILE A 132 -26.84 1.10 -3.17
N TRP A 133 -27.44 0.41 -2.20
CA TRP A 133 -28.84 -0.01 -2.27
C TRP A 133 -29.70 1.05 -1.60
N PHE A 134 -30.87 1.34 -2.15
CA PHE A 134 -31.78 2.32 -1.57
C PHE A 134 -33.21 1.81 -1.57
N SER A 135 -33.99 2.29 -0.60
CA SER A 135 -35.44 2.11 -0.55
C SER A 135 -36.11 3.40 -0.07
N PRO A 136 -37.37 3.65 -0.43
CA PRO A 136 -38.16 4.68 0.23
C PRO A 136 -38.17 4.44 1.75
N ALA A 137 -38.04 5.50 2.55
CA ALA A 137 -38.24 5.39 3.99
C ALA A 137 -39.72 5.10 4.27
N ALA A 138 -39.98 4.15 5.16
CA ALA A 138 -41.33 3.81 5.63
C ALA A 138 -41.91 4.93 6.52
#